data_AF-A0A101ED15-F1
#
_entry.id   AF-A0A101ED15-F1
#
_cell.length_a   1.000
_cell.length_b   1.000
_cell.length_c   1.000
_cell.angle_alpha   90.00
_cell.angle_beta   90.00
_cell.angle_gamma   90.00
#
_symmetry.space_group_name_H-M   'P 1'
#
loop_
_entity.id
_entity.type
_entity.pdbx_description
1 polymer ?
#
loop_
_entity_poly.entity_id
_entity_poly.type
_entity_poly.pdbx_seq_one_letter_code
_entity_poly.pdbx_strand_id
1 'polypeptide(L)' 'MWEKILGLPREEAEAHLAEAGYRVAEVKFTGREPGSTSEGEDRVVRVRVVGAGQVELVLAPVYTQPPAKGGGRKDGLPDY' A
#
# COMPACT_ATOMS: atom_id res chain seq x y z
N MET A 1 5.65 15.09 8.57
CA MET A 1 4.24 15.55 8.41
C MET A 1 3.37 14.59 7.60
N TRP A 2 3.93 13.84 6.64
CA TRP A 2 3.18 12.83 5.85
C TRP A 2 3.04 11.46 6.52
N GLU A 3 3.76 11.22 7.62
CA GLU A 3 3.81 9.94 8.32
C GLU A 3 2.46 9.50 8.89
N LYS A 4 1.57 10.45 9.18
CA LYS A 4 0.21 10.17 9.66
C LYS A 4 -0.73 9.64 8.56
N ILE A 5 -0.36 9.84 7.30
CA ILE A 5 -1.17 9.47 6.13
C ILE A 5 -0.73 8.11 5.57
N LEU A 6 0.48 7.67 5.89
CA LEU A 6 1.00 6.37 5.48
C LEU A 6 0.29 5.25 6.24
N GLY A 7 -0.17 4.23 5.52
CA GLY A 7 -0.92 3.09 6.06
C GLY A 7 -2.42 3.34 6.23
N LEU A 8 -2.90 4.55 5.93
CA LEU A 8 -4.33 4.86 5.89
C LEU A 8 -4.98 4.37 4.60
N PRO A 9 -6.28 4.05 4.63
CA PRO A 9 -7.05 3.83 3.43
C PRO A 9 -7.15 5.13 2.61
N ARG A 10 -7.47 4.98 1.33
CA ARG A 10 -7.58 6.08 0.38
C ARG A 10 -8.44 7.25 0.91
N GLU A 11 -9.64 6.95 1.40
CA GLU A 11 -10.62 7.97 1.80
C GLU A 11 -10.12 8.82 2.98
N GLU A 12 -9.57 8.18 4.00
CA GLU A 12 -8.97 8.85 5.17
C GLU A 12 -7.76 9.70 4.76
N ALA A 13 -6.93 9.16 3.86
CA ALA A 13 -5.77 9.88 3.34
C ALA A 13 -6.18 11.15 2.56
N GLU A 14 -7.21 11.05 1.72
CA GLU A 14 -7.77 12.18 0.98
C GLU A 14 -8.34 13.26 1.93
N ALA A 15 -9.06 12.85 2.99
CA ALA A 15 -9.60 13.77 3.98
C ALA A 15 -8.49 14.58 4.67
N HIS A 16 -7.44 13.90 5.17
CA HIS A 16 -6.31 14.58 5.81
C HIS A 16 -5.53 15.50 4.87
N LEU A 17 -5.37 15.09 3.60
CA LEU A 17 -4.74 15.94 2.59
C LEU A 17 -5.58 17.19 2.31
N ALA A 18 -6.90 17.05 2.22
CA ALA A 18 -7.81 18.17 2.02
C ALA A 18 -7.79 19.16 3.19
N GLU A 19 -7.77 18.66 4.44
CA GLU A 19 -7.60 19.50 5.64
C GLU A 19 -6.27 20.26 5.64
N ALA A 20 -5.21 19.63 5.12
CA ALA A 20 -3.91 20.26 4.95
C ALA A 20 -3.83 21.22 3.75
N GLY A 21 -4.91 21.37 2.96
CA GLY A 21 -4.98 22.25 1.79
C GLY A 21 -4.40 21.65 0.50
N TYR A 22 -4.16 20.33 0.48
CA TYR A 22 -3.68 19.60 -0.69
C TYR A 22 -4.81 18.87 -1.39
N ARG A 23 -4.72 18.73 -2.72
CA ARG A 23 -5.64 17.95 -3.54
C ARG A 23 -4.91 16.78 -4.18
N VAL A 24 -5.59 15.64 -4.24
CA VAL A 24 -5.04 14.47 -4.95
C VAL A 24 -5.20 14.69 -6.45
N ALA A 25 -4.06 14.71 -7.15
CA ALA A 25 -4.00 14.86 -8.60
C ALA A 25 -4.01 13.51 -9.30
N GLU A 26 -3.33 12.51 -8.73
CA GLU A 26 -3.23 11.17 -9.30
C GLU A 26 -3.14 10.10 -8.20
N VAL A 27 -3.75 8.95 -8.46
CA VAL A 27 -3.69 7.77 -7.60
C VAL A 27 -3.05 6.63 -8.38
N LYS A 28 -1.86 6.22 -7.94
CA LYS A 28 -1.11 5.08 -8.49
C LYS A 28 -1.24 3.87 -7.58
N PHE A 29 -1.35 2.70 -8.18
CA PHE A 29 -1.31 1.42 -7.47
C PHE A 29 0.04 0.75 -7.71
N THR A 30 0.67 0.28 -6.65
CA THR A 30 1.94 -0.45 -6.68
C THR A 30 1.71 -1.83 -6.07
N GLY A 31 1.78 -2.86 -6.90
CA GLY A 31 1.56 -4.24 -6.48
C GLY A 31 1.05 -5.10 -7.62
N ARG A 32 0.74 -6.36 -7.30
CA ARG A 32 0.03 -7.26 -8.22
C ARG A 32 -1.38 -6.70 -8.41
N GLU A 33 -1.81 -6.55 -9.67
CA GLU A 33 -3.14 -6.03 -10.00
C GLU A 33 -4.24 -6.75 -9.20
N PRO A 34 -5.29 -6.03 -8.72
CA PRO A 34 -6.42 -6.61 -7.99
C PRO A 34 -7.31 -7.40 -8.96
N GLY A 35 -6.79 -8.50 -9.47
CA GLY A 35 -7.42 -9.32 -10.51
C GLY A 35 -8.05 -10.61 -10.02
N SER A 36 -8.00 -10.92 -8.73
CA SER A 36 -8.66 -12.12 -8.18
C SER A 36 -8.91 -11.94 -6.70
N THR A 37 -10.15 -11.59 -6.37
CA THR A 37 -10.79 -11.87 -5.07
C THR A 37 -9.89 -11.62 -3.86
N SER A 38 -9.22 -10.46 -3.80
CA SER A 38 -8.36 -10.11 -2.67
C SER A 38 -9.15 -9.26 -1.70
N GLU A 39 -9.51 -9.84 -0.55
CA GLU A 39 -9.89 -9.16 0.70
C GLU A 39 -8.69 -8.36 1.27
N GLY A 40 -7.96 -7.64 0.43
CA GLY A 40 -6.85 -6.78 0.82
C GLY A 40 -7.31 -5.33 0.77
N GLU A 41 -7.22 -4.62 1.90
CA GLU A 41 -7.45 -3.18 1.93
C GLU A 41 -6.26 -2.47 1.28
N ASP A 42 -6.53 -1.62 0.28
CA ASP A 42 -5.52 -0.75 -0.31
C ASP A 42 -5.13 0.36 0.66
N ARG A 43 -3.85 0.44 0.99
CA ARG A 43 -3.33 1.45 1.92
C ARG A 43 -2.29 2.33 1.24
N VAL A 44 -2.27 3.61 1.62
CA VAL A 44 -1.30 4.58 1.10
C VAL A 44 0.08 4.21 1.62
N VAL A 45 0.98 3.81 0.72
CA VAL A 45 2.37 3.49 1.06
C VAL A 45 3.31 4.64 0.76
N ARG A 46 2.90 5.58 -0.09
CA ARG A 46 3.70 6.75 -0.42
C ARG A 46 2.83 7.91 -0.90
N VAL A 47 3.28 9.12 -0.55
CA VAL A 47 2.71 10.39 -1.02
C VAL A 47 3.81 11.19 -1.70
N ARG A 48 3.54 11.78 -2.85
CA ARG A 48 4.47 12.67 -3.56
C ARG A 48 3.79 13.99 -3.89
N VAL A 49 4.45 15.11 -3.61
CA VAL A 49 3.95 16.42 -4.05
C VAL A 49 4.34 16.61 -5.51
N VAL A 50 3.37 16.79 -6.39
CA VAL A 50 3.57 16.88 -7.85
C VAL A 50 3.35 18.30 -8.39
N GLY A 51 2.80 19.20 -7.58
CA GLY A 51 2.57 20.59 -7.96
C GLY A 51 2.14 21.45 -6.77
N ALA A 52 1.79 22.71 -7.05
CA ALA A 52 1.32 23.65 -6.03
C ALA A 52 -0.01 23.17 -5.42
N GLY A 53 0.05 22.59 -4.22
CA GLY A 53 -1.12 22.02 -3.55
C GLY A 53 -1.63 20.72 -4.19
N GLN A 54 -0.82 20.05 -5.01
CA GLN A 54 -1.19 18.79 -5.66
C GLN A 54 -0.31 17.65 -5.20
N VAL A 55 -0.93 16.52 -4.87
CA VAL A 55 -0.22 15.30 -4.45
C VAL A 55 -0.64 14.09 -5.27
N GLU A 56 0.32 13.21 -5.51
CA GLU A 56 0.14 11.87 -6.03
C GLU A 56 0.15 10.89 -4.85
N LEU A 57 -0.90 10.07 -4.78
CA LEU A 57 -1.03 8.99 -3.81
C LEU A 57 -0.61 7.67 -4.45
N VAL A 58 0.19 6.90 -3.73
CA VAL A 58 0.65 5.58 -4.16
C VAL A 58 0.13 4.56 -3.15
N LEU A 59 -0.76 3.68 -3.60
CA LEU A 59 -1.41 2.67 -2.78
C LEU A 59 -0.84 1.28 -3.06
N ALA A 60 -0.75 0.47 -2.02
CA ALA A 60 -0.43 -0.95 -2.16
C ALA A 60 -1.49 -1.79 -1.46
N PRO A 61 -1.83 -2.97 -2.00
CA PRO A 61 -2.70 -3.92 -1.32
C PRO A 61 -1.97 -4.45 -0.08
N VAL A 62 -2.58 -4.29 1.09
CA VAL A 62 -2.10 -4.94 2.31
C VAL A 62 -2.89 -6.21 2.51
N TYR A 63 -2.22 -7.34 2.28
CA TYR A 63 -2.77 -8.65 2.59
C TYR A 63 -2.76 -8.83 4.10
N THR A 64 -3.93 -8.95 4.72
CA THR A 64 -4.09 -9.39 6.12
C THR A 64 -3.83 -10.88 6.29
N GLN A 65 -3.45 -11.59 5.23
CA GLN A 65 -2.99 -12.96 5.39
C GLN A 65 -1.74 -12.94 6.29
N PRO A 66 -1.73 -13.71 7.41
CA PRO A 66 -0.50 -13.94 8.13
C PRO A 66 0.53 -14.46 7.12
N PRO A 67 1.82 -14.11 7.23
CA PRO A 67 2.82 -14.59 6.30
C PRO A 67 2.63 -16.09 6.19
N ALA A 68 2.21 -16.57 5.02
CA ALA A 68 2.22 -17.98 4.74
C ALA A 68 3.66 -18.39 5.03
N LYS A 69 3.83 -19.23 6.04
CA LYS A 69 5.11 -19.74 6.54
C LYS A 69 5.75 -20.56 5.41
N GLY A 70 6.27 -19.88 4.40
CA GLY A 70 7.05 -20.43 3.32
C GLY A 70 8.46 -20.61 3.84
N GLY A 71 8.78 -21.81 4.31
CA GLY A 71 10.12 -22.07 4.81
C GLY A 71 10.38 -23.47 5.32
N GLY A 72 9.61 -24.47 4.91
CA GLY A 72 10.05 -25.87 5.03
C GLY A 72 11.17 -26.16 4.02
N ARG A 73 12.33 -25.49 4.14
CA ARG A 73 13.57 -26.02 3.58
C ARG A 73 14.17 -26.96 4.63
N LYS A 74 13.86 -28.23 4.50
CA LYS A 74 14.79 -29.33 4.84
C LYS A 74 14.82 -30.19 3.59
N ASP A 75 15.58 -29.72 2.61
CA ASP A 75 16.93 -30.25 2.40
C ASP A 75 16.83 -31.74 2.08
N GLY A 76 16.72 -32.01 0.77
CA GLY A 76 16.97 -33.33 0.26
C GLY A 76 18.46 -33.59 0.38
N LEU A 77 18.86 -34.33 1.42
CA LEU A 77 20.09 -35.10 1.43
C LEU A 77 19.69 -36.57 1.57
N PRO A 78 19.93 -37.42 0.56
CA PRO A 78 20.02 -38.85 0.80
C PRO A 78 21.44 -39.15 1.29
N ASP A 79 21.60 -39.56 2.56
CA ASP A 79 22.77 -40.33 2.99
C ASP A 79 22.49 -41.02 4.33
N TYR A 80 21.96 -42.26 4.29
CA TYR A 80 22.57 -43.49 4.83
C TYR A 80 21.59 -44.67 4.69
#